data_AF-A0A2M8GCX8-F1
#
_entry.id   AF-A0A2M8GCX8-F1
#
_cell.length_a   1.000
_cell.length_b   1.000
_cell.length_c   1.000
_cell.angle_alpha   90.00
_cell.angle_beta   90.00
_cell.angle_gamma   90.00
#
_symmetry.space_group_name_H-M   'P 1'
#
loop_
_entity.id
_entity.type
_entity.pdbx_description
1 polymer ?
#
loop_
_entity_poly.entity_id
_entity_poly.type
_entity_poly.pdbx_seq_one_letter_code
_entity_poly.pdbx_strand_id
1 'polypeptide(L)' 'MKSSTRDQAEGKFHKVKGKLKEIAGELSDDSNLKAEGTDEKIAGKVQEKIGQIKKVLGK' A
#
# COMPACT_ATOMS: atom_id res chain seq x y z
N MET A 1 17.86 5.48 23.14
CA MET A 1 16.41 5.52 22.80
C MET A 1 16.08 6.83 22.07
N LYS A 2 16.26 6.90 20.74
CA LYS A 2 15.89 8.08 19.90
C LYS A 2 15.54 7.75 18.44
N SER A 3 15.46 6.48 18.04
CA SER A 3 15.10 6.08 16.67
C SER A 3 13.59 6.04 16.46
N SER A 4 12.86 5.46 17.41
CA SER A 4 11.43 5.16 17.26
C SER A 4 10.55 6.36 16.88
N THR A 5 10.82 7.56 17.41
CA THR A 5 10.04 8.77 17.05
C THR A 5 10.34 9.29 15.65
N ARG A 6 11.60 9.14 15.20
CA ARG A 6 12.04 9.55 13.85
C ARG A 6 11.49 8.59 12.80
N ASP A 7 11.59 7.28 13.05
CA ASP A 7 10.99 6.23 12.21
C ASP A 7 9.46 6.37 12.13
N GLN A 8 8.79 6.70 13.24
CA GLN A 8 7.34 6.96 13.23
C GLN A 8 6.97 8.22 12.45
N ALA A 9 7.80 9.27 12.52
CA ALA A 9 7.60 10.49 11.75
C ALA A 9 7.80 10.24 10.25
N GLU A 10 8.86 9.52 9.87
CA GLU A 10 9.14 9.12 8.48
C GLU A 10 8.05 8.21 7.92
N GLY A 11 7.60 7.21 8.69
CA GLY A 11 6.52 6.32 8.30
C GLY A 11 5.17 7.05 8.14
N LYS A 12 4.87 8.02 9.02
CA LYS A 12 3.69 8.89 8.87
C LYS A 12 3.81 9.78 7.64
N PHE A 13 4.99 10.36 7.39
CA PHE A 13 5.23 11.22 6.24
C PHE A 13 5.04 10.45 4.92
N HIS A 14 5.56 9.22 4.85
CA HIS A 14 5.36 8.34 3.69
C HIS A 14 3.89 7.98 3.47
N LYS A 15 3.13 7.68 4.54
CA LYS A 15 1.70 7.41 4.44
C LYS A 15 0.90 8.62 3.96
N VAL A 16 1.22 9.81 4.45
CA VAL A 16 0.54 11.04 4.03
C VAL A 16 0.86 11.34 2.57
N LYS A 17 2.12 11.22 2.15
CA LYS A 17 2.54 11.41 0.76
C LYS A 17 1.89 10.41 -0.19
N GLY A 18 1.79 9.14 0.23
CA GLY A 18 1.09 8.09 -0.52
C GLY A 18 -0.39 8.41 -0.71
N LYS A 19 -1.09 8.77 0.38
CA LYS A 19 -2.48 9.20 0.31
C LYS A 19 -2.69 10.42 -0.57
N LEU A 20 -1.80 11.41 -0.50
CA LEU A 20 -1.88 12.59 -1.36
C LEU A 20 -1.73 12.23 -2.83
N LYS A 21 -0.84 11.29 -3.17
CA LYS A 21 -0.67 10.77 -4.53
C LYS A 21 -1.87 9.96 -5.00
N GLU A 22 -2.46 9.13 -4.14
CA GLU A 22 -3.71 8.41 -4.46
C GLU A 22 -4.84 9.40 -4.75
N ILE A 23 -5.04 10.38 -3.86
CA ILE A 23 -6.10 11.39 -4.02
C ILE A 23 -5.86 12.23 -5.27
N ALA A 24 -4.62 12.64 -5.53
CA ALA A 24 -4.28 13.39 -6.74
C ALA A 24 -4.44 12.53 -8.00
N GLY A 25 -4.09 11.24 -7.98
CA GLY A 25 -4.31 10.33 -9.10
C GLY A 25 -5.79 10.04 -9.35
N GLU A 26 -6.61 9.97 -8.30
CA GLU A 26 -8.06 9.80 -8.39
C GLU A 26 -8.75 11.07 -8.90
N LEU A 27 -8.32 12.25 -8.45
CA LEU A 27 -8.86 13.56 -8.87
C LEU A 27 -8.38 14.01 -10.25
N SER A 28 -7.15 13.66 -10.64
CA SER A 28 -6.54 14.11 -11.90
C SER A 28 -6.87 13.19 -13.09
N ASP A 29 -7.62 12.10 -12.87
CA ASP A 29 -7.93 11.05 -13.85
C ASP A 29 -6.68 10.61 -14.67
N ASP A 30 -5.53 10.63 -14.02
CA ASP A 30 -4.24 10.33 -14.65
C ASP A 30 -4.13 8.80 -14.74
N SER A 31 -4.42 8.28 -15.94
CA SER A 31 -4.49 6.85 -16.24
C SER A 31 -3.21 6.09 -15.84
N ASN A 32 -2.08 6.79 -15.74
CA ASN A 32 -0.79 6.25 -15.34
C ASN A 32 -0.72 5.93 -13.83
N LEU A 33 -1.24 6.81 -12.95
CA LEU A 33 -1.29 6.58 -11.51
C LEU A 33 -2.36 5.55 -11.11
N LYS A 34 -3.47 5.49 -11.86
CA LYS A 34 -4.49 4.43 -11.70
C LYS A 34 -3.92 3.05 -12.04
N ALA A 35 -3.05 2.94 -13.05
CA ALA A 35 -2.43 1.68 -13.45
C ALA A 35 -1.52 1.13 -12.34
N GLU A 36 -0.56 1.93 -11.85
CA GLU A 36 0.34 1.51 -10.76
C GLU A 36 -0.44 1.11 -9.49
N GLY A 37 -1.45 1.88 -9.10
CA GLY A 37 -2.29 1.56 -7.93
C GLY A 37 -3.18 0.32 -8.12
N THR A 38 -3.53 -0.02 -9.36
CA THR A 38 -4.34 -1.21 -9.67
C THR A 38 -3.50 -2.48 -9.64
N ASP A 39 -2.29 -2.45 -10.22
CA ASP A 39 -1.35 -3.57 -10.17
C ASP A 39 -0.95 -3.91 -8.73
N GLU A 40 -0.68 -2.90 -7.89
CA GLU A 40 -0.32 -3.11 -6.49
C GLU A 40 -1.50 -3.69 -5.67
N LYS A 41 -2.74 -3.24 -5.95
CA LYS A 41 -3.97 -3.83 -5.36
C LYS A 41 -4.18 -5.28 -5.78
N ILE A 42 -3.89 -5.64 -7.04
CA ILE A 42 -4.03 -7.01 -7.54
C ILE A 42 -2.98 -7.91 -6.89
N ALA A 43 -1.71 -7.50 -6.87
CA ALA A 43 -0.64 -8.23 -6.21
C ALA A 43 -0.93 -8.44 -4.72
N GLY A 44 -1.41 -7.41 -4.02
CA GLY A 44 -1.85 -7.50 -2.62
C GLY A 44 -2.96 -8.53 -2.41
N LYS A 45 -4.01 -8.51 -3.24
CA LYS A 45 -5.11 -9.49 -3.18
C LYS A 45 -4.65 -10.92 -3.47
N VAL A 46 -3.73 -11.12 -4.41
CA VAL A 46 -3.16 -12.44 -4.73
C VAL A 46 -2.35 -12.96 -3.55
N GLN A 47 -1.50 -12.12 -2.97
CA GLN A 47 -0.69 -12.49 -1.81
C GLN A 47 -1.57 -12.80 -0.58
N GLU A 48 -2.64 -12.04 -0.37
CA GLU A 48 -3.61 -12.29 0.71
C GLU A 48 -4.34 -13.63 0.52
N LYS A 49 -4.78 -13.94 -0.71
CA LYS A 49 -5.37 -15.24 -1.04
C LYS A 49 -4.40 -16.39 -0.81
N ILE A 50 -3.14 -16.26 -1.24
CA ILE A 50 -2.11 -17.29 -1.01
C ILE A 50 -1.85 -17.46 0.50
N GLY A 51 -1.83 -16.37 1.26
CA GLY A 51 -1.70 -16.40 2.72
C GLY A 51 -2.86 -17.11 3.41
N GLN A 52 -4.10 -16.84 2.97
CA GLN A 52 -5.30 -17.54 3.46
C GLN A 52 -5.28 -19.02 3.10
N ILE A 53 -4.91 -19.38 1.87
CA ILE A 53 -4.78 -20.77 1.41
C ILE A 53 -3.73 -21.51 2.25
N LYS A 54 -2.54 -20.92 2.46
CA LYS A 54 -1.52 -21.50 3.35
C LYS A 54 -1.99 -21.63 4.79
N LYS A 55 -2.80 -20.69 5.29
CA LYS A 55 -3.35 -20.76 6.66
C LYS A 55 -4.41 -21.84 6.81
N VAL A 56 -5.18 -22.11 5.75
CA VAL A 56 -6.21 -23.16 5.71
C VAL A 56 -5.58 -24.54 5.48
N LEU A 57 -4.58 -24.67 4.60
CA LEU A 57 -3.85 -25.91 4.36
C LEU A 57 -2.77 -26.20 5.43
N GLY A 58 -2.37 -25.20 6.21
CA GLY A 58 -1.37 -25.31 7.27
C GLY A 58 -1.93 -25.83 8.60
N LYS A 59 -3.07 -26.53 8.56
CA LYS A 59 -3.55 -27.41 9.63
C LYS A 59 -3.54 -28.82 9.11
#